data_AF-A0A479ZXF5-F1
#
_entry.id   AF-A0A479ZXF5-F1
#
_cell.length_a   1.000
_cell.length_b   1.000
_cell.length_c   1.000
_cell.angle_alpha   90.00
_cell.angle_beta   90.00
_cell.angle_gamma   90.00
#
_symmetry.space_group_name_H-M   'P 1'
#
loop_
_entity.id
_entity.type
_entity.pdbx_description
1 polymer ?
#
loop_
_entity_poly.entity_id
_entity_poly.type
_entity_poly.pdbx_seq_one_letter_code
_entity_poly.pdbx_strand_id
1 'polypeptide(L)'
;MTTQSISTPEPQPTPEVYQGQFGEFTITKGDRIGVIIYRTSLMIAAISFAIASNLALFYGDYPLAIQAITPLYTVFSLALGVSLLTIHIYMKLLHQILQLFWIIGSISALIFAHLDHQPFANTIYNQPLTLFGVGFTFAALTGIFFKEGFCFNRLETKILTPLVPLLLLGHLAGILSTQAEQVLLGIWVIAFLVFALRKTVQNIPADIGDKSVFDYLKNQRLAKG
;
A
#
# COMPACT_ATOMS: atom_id res chain seq x y z
N MET A 1 -54.95 28.01 18.22
CA MET A 1 -53.66 28.67 17.90
C MET A 1 -52.56 27.70 18.25
N THR A 2 -52.06 26.96 17.26
CA THR A 2 -50.96 26.00 17.42
C THR A 2 -49.72 26.62 16.80
N THR A 3 -48.80 27.08 17.65
CA THR A 3 -47.50 27.61 17.27
C THR A 3 -46.63 26.50 16.66
N GLN A 4 -46.33 26.61 15.37
CA GLN A 4 -45.30 25.79 14.72
C GLN A 4 -43.93 26.31 15.17
N SER A 5 -43.14 25.43 15.80
CA SER A 5 -41.73 25.69 16.09
C SER A 5 -40.93 25.59 14.80
N ILE A 6 -40.39 26.71 14.35
CA ILE A 6 -39.44 26.78 13.24
C ILE A 6 -38.15 26.10 13.70
N SER A 7 -37.80 24.96 13.11
CA SER A 7 -36.51 24.31 13.30
C SER A 7 -35.41 25.16 12.65
N THR A 8 -34.53 25.75 13.45
CA THR A 8 -33.30 26.40 12.98
C THR A 8 -32.40 25.38 12.27
N PRO A 9 -31.82 25.70 11.10
CA PRO A 9 -30.85 24.83 10.45
C PRO A 9 -29.60 24.72 11.32
N GLU A 10 -29.12 23.50 11.56
CA GLU A 10 -27.85 23.25 12.24
C GLU A 10 -26.70 23.99 11.50
N PRO A 11 -25.80 24.69 12.21
CA PRO A 11 -24.66 25.35 11.58
C PRO A 11 -23.79 24.30 10.89
N GLN A 12 -23.57 24.45 9.58
CA GLN A 12 -22.57 23.64 8.90
C GLN A 12 -21.20 23.88 9.55
N PRO A 13 -20.46 22.84 9.96
CA PRO A 13 -19.19 23.03 10.63
C PRO A 13 -18.24 23.80 9.72
N THR A 14 -17.74 24.94 10.20
CA THR A 14 -16.73 25.74 9.51
C THR A 14 -15.49 24.88 9.25
N PRO A 15 -14.92 24.89 8.03
CA PRO A 15 -13.73 24.11 7.72
C PRO A 15 -12.58 24.46 8.66
N GLU A 16 -11.97 23.45 9.27
CA GLU A 16 -10.74 23.63 10.07
C GLU A 16 -9.62 24.14 9.15
N VAL A 17 -9.01 25.27 9.52
CA VAL A 17 -7.92 25.90 8.79
C VAL A 17 -6.60 25.49 9.42
N TYR A 18 -5.70 24.96 8.60
CA TYR A 18 -4.35 24.54 9.00
C TYR A 18 -3.32 25.54 8.48
N GLN A 19 -2.26 25.76 9.25
CA GLN A 19 -1.12 26.57 8.82
C GLN A 19 -0.08 25.67 8.14
N GLY A 20 0.14 25.91 6.84
CA GLY A 20 1.18 25.26 6.05
C GLY A 20 2.43 26.11 5.90
N GLN A 21 3.47 25.54 5.30
CA GLN A 21 4.74 26.21 5.03
C GLN A 21 4.62 27.37 4.05
N PHE A 22 3.69 27.28 3.09
CA PHE A 22 3.47 28.30 2.05
C PHE A 22 2.13 29.04 2.20
N GLY A 23 1.45 28.89 3.35
CA GLY A 23 0.20 29.56 3.65
C GLY A 23 -0.85 28.63 4.25
N GLU A 24 -2.05 29.19 4.47
CA GLU A 24 -3.18 28.45 5.02
C GLU A 24 -3.74 27.43 4.02
N PHE A 25 -4.17 26.28 4.54
CA PHE A 25 -4.89 25.29 3.75
C PHE A 25 -6.01 24.64 4.55
N THR A 26 -7.02 24.13 3.84
CA THR A 26 -8.13 23.39 4.44
C THR A 26 -8.14 21.94 3.96
N ILE A 27 -8.51 21.04 4.86
CA ILE A 27 -8.73 19.63 4.53
C ILE A 27 -10.22 19.41 4.22
N THR A 28 -10.49 19.02 2.99
CA THR A 28 -11.86 18.82 2.50
C THR A 28 -12.42 17.46 2.94
N LYS A 29 -13.75 17.29 2.82
CA LYS A 29 -14.39 15.98 3.02
C LYS A 29 -13.84 14.93 2.06
N GLY A 30 -13.56 15.31 0.82
CA GLY A 30 -12.97 14.42 -0.20
C GLY A 30 -11.58 13.92 0.20
N ASP A 31 -10.72 14.79 0.73
CA ASP A 31 -9.39 14.40 1.22
C ASP A 31 -9.51 13.37 2.37
N ARG A 32 -10.45 13.59 3.30
CA ARG A 32 -10.70 12.67 4.42
C ARG A 32 -11.21 11.31 3.93
N ILE A 33 -12.15 11.29 2.98
CA ILE A 33 -12.65 10.07 2.34
C ILE A 33 -11.51 9.33 1.64
N GLY A 34 -10.66 10.05 0.91
CA GLY A 34 -9.47 9.49 0.26
C GLY A 34 -8.56 8.74 1.24
N VAL A 35 -8.27 9.35 2.40
CA VAL A 35 -7.48 8.70 3.46
C VAL A 35 -8.17 7.46 4.02
N ILE A 36 -9.50 7.50 4.23
CA ILE A 36 -10.24 6.32 4.72
C ILE A 36 -10.16 5.17 3.72
N ILE A 37 -10.33 5.44 2.42
CA ILE A 37 -10.20 4.43 1.36
C ILE A 37 -8.78 3.87 1.31
N TYR A 38 -7.77 4.74 1.37
CA TYR A 38 -6.36 4.36 1.44
C TYR A 38 -6.09 3.39 2.60
N ARG A 39 -6.49 3.75 3.82
CA ARG A 39 -6.24 2.93 5.02
C ARG A 39 -6.98 1.60 4.97
N THR A 40 -8.23 1.62 4.51
CA THR A 40 -9.08 0.42 4.44
C THR A 40 -8.53 -0.57 3.42
N SER A 41 -8.18 -0.09 2.23
CA SER A 41 -7.58 -0.92 1.18
C SER A 41 -6.19 -1.45 1.58
N LEU A 42 -5.37 -0.64 2.26
CA LEU A 42 -4.10 -1.09 2.80
C LEU A 42 -4.26 -2.20 3.86
N MET A 43 -5.29 -2.11 4.71
CA MET A 43 -5.62 -3.17 5.66
C MET A 43 -6.06 -4.46 4.97
N ILE A 44 -6.91 -4.37 3.94
CA ILE A 44 -7.32 -5.52 3.13
C ILE A 44 -6.10 -6.17 2.46
N ALA A 45 -5.18 -5.38 1.92
CA ALA A 45 -3.93 -5.87 1.35
C ALA A 45 -3.09 -6.61 2.41
N ALA A 46 -2.91 -6.03 3.59
CA ALA A 46 -2.14 -6.65 4.68
C ALA A 46 -2.74 -7.98 5.17
N ILE A 47 -4.07 -8.05 5.32
CA ILE A 47 -4.76 -9.28 5.71
C ILE A 47 -4.66 -10.34 4.62
N SER A 48 -4.89 -9.98 3.36
CA SER A 48 -4.80 -10.92 2.24
C SER A 48 -3.40 -11.49 2.09
N PHE A 49 -2.38 -10.63 2.21
CA PHE A 49 -0.98 -11.04 2.25
C PHE A 49 -0.70 -11.97 3.43
N ALA A 50 -1.13 -11.61 4.63
CA ALA A 50 -0.92 -12.44 5.82
C ALA A 50 -1.53 -13.84 5.67
N ILE A 51 -2.76 -13.95 5.19
CA ILE A 51 -3.41 -15.25 4.98
C ILE A 51 -2.64 -16.06 3.93
N ALA A 52 -2.31 -15.46 2.78
CA ALA A 52 -1.58 -16.14 1.71
C ALA A 52 -0.19 -16.65 2.17
N SER A 53 0.55 -15.81 2.89
CA SER A 53 1.85 -16.20 3.46
C SER A 53 1.73 -17.30 4.50
N ASN A 54 0.71 -17.28 5.37
CA ASN A 54 0.48 -18.36 6.34
C ASN A 54 0.11 -19.68 5.65
N LEU A 55 -0.68 -19.63 4.57
CA LEU A 55 -0.96 -20.82 3.75
C LEU A 55 0.32 -21.40 3.15
N ALA A 56 1.21 -20.55 2.61
CA ALA A 56 2.49 -21.00 2.08
C ALA A 56 3.43 -21.57 3.15
N LEU A 57 3.50 -20.95 4.34
CA LEU A 57 4.42 -21.33 5.42
C LEU A 57 4.00 -22.61 6.14
N PHE A 58 2.70 -22.78 6.41
CA PHE A 58 2.19 -23.85 7.28
C PHE A 58 1.41 -24.94 6.54
N TYR A 59 0.95 -24.66 5.32
CA TYR A 59 0.09 -25.56 4.55
C TYR A 59 0.58 -25.76 3.12
N GLY A 60 1.89 -25.56 2.87
CA GLY A 60 2.48 -25.65 1.53
C GLY A 60 2.32 -27.01 0.84
N ASP A 61 2.18 -28.09 1.61
CA ASP A 61 1.98 -29.44 1.10
C ASP A 61 0.52 -29.72 0.65
N TYR A 62 -0.42 -28.83 1.00
CA TYR A 62 -1.84 -29.01 0.67
C TYR A 62 -2.17 -28.27 -0.64
N PRO A 63 -2.56 -28.98 -1.72
CA PRO A 63 -2.82 -28.36 -3.03
C PRO A 63 -3.87 -27.24 -2.97
N LEU A 64 -4.92 -27.41 -2.15
CA LEU A 64 -5.98 -26.41 -1.99
C LEU A 64 -5.47 -25.12 -1.34
N ALA A 65 -4.53 -25.21 -0.39
CA ALA A 65 -3.93 -24.04 0.25
C ALA A 65 -3.10 -23.23 -0.75
N ILE A 66 -2.31 -23.91 -1.58
CA ILE A 66 -1.53 -23.29 -2.65
C ILE A 66 -2.43 -22.66 -3.71
N GLN A 67 -3.52 -23.32 -4.11
CA GLN A 67 -4.50 -22.76 -5.06
C GLN A 67 -5.20 -21.51 -4.50
N ALA A 68 -5.48 -21.47 -3.20
CA ALA A 68 -6.10 -20.32 -2.55
C ALA A 68 -5.20 -19.06 -2.53
N ILE A 69 -3.88 -19.21 -2.74
CA ILE A 69 -2.96 -18.06 -2.82
C ILE A 69 -3.27 -17.18 -4.03
N THR A 70 -3.70 -17.75 -5.17
CA THR A 70 -4.01 -16.98 -6.38
C THR A 70 -5.09 -15.92 -6.15
N PRO A 71 -6.31 -16.25 -5.69
CA PRO A 71 -7.33 -15.23 -5.43
C PRO A 71 -6.93 -14.28 -4.29
N LEU A 72 -6.21 -14.74 -3.26
CA LEU A 72 -5.70 -13.87 -2.19
C LEU A 72 -4.69 -12.84 -2.72
N TYR A 73 -3.79 -13.26 -3.61
CA TYR A 73 -2.85 -12.38 -4.28
C TYR A 73 -3.59 -11.38 -5.18
N THR A 74 -4.63 -11.79 -5.89
CA THR A 74 -5.48 -10.88 -6.68
C THR A 74 -6.11 -9.81 -5.80
N VAL A 75 -6.72 -10.19 -4.67
CA VAL A 75 -7.31 -9.24 -3.71
C VAL A 75 -6.23 -8.31 -3.14
N PHE A 76 -5.07 -8.85 -2.76
CA PHE A 76 -3.91 -8.08 -2.30
C PHE A 76 -3.49 -7.03 -3.35
N SER A 77 -3.30 -7.43 -4.60
CA SER A 77 -2.83 -6.53 -5.66
C SER A 77 -3.84 -5.44 -5.96
N LEU A 78 -5.13 -5.77 -6.05
CA LEU A 78 -6.19 -4.78 -6.28
C LEU A 78 -6.30 -3.80 -5.11
N ALA A 79 -6.28 -4.29 -3.87
CA ALA A 79 -6.33 -3.46 -2.68
C ALA A 79 -5.09 -2.55 -2.57
N LEU A 80 -3.91 -3.05 -2.92
CA LEU A 80 -2.69 -2.25 -3.02
C LEU A 80 -2.83 -1.15 -4.07
N GLY A 81 -3.41 -1.46 -5.24
CA GLY A 81 -3.70 -0.48 -6.29
C GLY A 81 -4.64 0.63 -5.81
N VAL A 82 -5.75 0.27 -5.15
CA VAL A 82 -6.68 1.25 -4.55
C VAL A 82 -5.97 2.14 -3.52
N SER A 83 -5.13 1.55 -2.67
CA SER A 83 -4.30 2.28 -1.71
C SER A 83 -3.36 3.26 -2.42
N LEU A 84 -2.67 2.82 -3.47
CA LEU A 84 -1.78 3.67 -4.27
C LEU A 84 -2.51 4.79 -5.01
N LEU A 85 -3.75 4.59 -5.45
CA LEU A 85 -4.53 5.64 -6.13
C LEU A 85 -5.06 6.70 -5.17
N THR A 86 -5.22 6.36 -3.88
CA THR A 86 -5.86 7.23 -2.87
C THR A 86 -4.90 7.78 -1.82
N ILE A 87 -3.67 7.27 -1.74
CA ILE A 87 -2.62 7.79 -0.87
C ILE A 87 -2.18 9.19 -1.30
N HIS A 88 -2.01 10.09 -0.32
CA HIS A 88 -1.46 11.42 -0.56
C HIS A 88 0.06 11.35 -0.46
N ILE A 89 0.74 11.60 -1.59
CA ILE A 89 2.20 11.63 -1.71
C ILE A 89 2.59 12.97 -2.33
N TYR A 90 3.41 13.75 -1.62
CA TYR A 90 3.93 15.04 -2.09
C TYR A 90 4.70 14.94 -3.41
N MET A 91 5.57 13.94 -3.50
CA MET A 91 6.46 13.74 -4.63
C MET A 91 5.71 13.04 -5.76
N LYS A 92 5.17 13.84 -6.70
CA LYS A 92 4.43 13.31 -7.87
C LYS A 92 5.20 12.24 -8.63
N LEU A 93 6.50 12.42 -8.84
CA LEU A 93 7.35 11.44 -9.55
C LEU A 93 7.38 10.10 -8.81
N LEU A 94 7.57 10.12 -7.49
CA LEU A 94 7.54 8.91 -6.67
C LEU A 94 6.19 8.21 -6.83
N HIS A 95 5.09 8.96 -6.68
CA HIS A 95 3.74 8.42 -6.79
C HIS A 95 3.49 7.71 -8.14
N GLN A 96 3.89 8.34 -9.24
CA GLN A 96 3.75 7.77 -10.58
C GLN A 96 4.61 6.52 -10.79
N ILE A 97 5.84 6.51 -10.28
CA ILE A 97 6.72 5.34 -10.34
C ILE A 97 6.09 4.16 -9.58
N LEU A 98 5.53 4.39 -8.38
CA LEU A 98 4.87 3.33 -7.61
C LEU A 98 3.63 2.78 -8.33
N GLN A 99 2.84 3.64 -8.98
CA GLN A 99 1.71 3.20 -9.80
C GLN A 99 2.17 2.37 -11.01
N LEU A 100 3.23 2.79 -11.69
CA LEU A 100 3.80 2.04 -12.80
C LEU A 100 4.31 0.67 -12.36
N PHE A 101 5.04 0.61 -11.24
CA PHE A 101 5.49 -0.65 -10.65
C PHE A 101 4.31 -1.58 -10.32
N TRP A 102 3.24 -1.05 -9.73
CA TRP A 102 2.04 -1.85 -9.48
C TRP A 102 1.37 -2.35 -10.76
N ILE A 103 1.29 -1.54 -11.82
CA ILE A 103 0.73 -1.94 -13.12
C ILE A 103 1.55 -3.07 -13.73
N ILE A 104 2.88 -2.90 -13.81
CA ILE A 104 3.79 -3.91 -14.37
C ILE A 104 3.64 -5.22 -13.59
N GLY A 105 3.73 -5.16 -12.25
CA GLY A 105 3.64 -6.35 -11.41
C GLY A 105 2.27 -7.04 -11.48
N SER A 106 1.19 -6.28 -11.59
CA SER A 106 -0.17 -6.84 -11.75
C SER A 106 -0.38 -7.51 -13.10
N ILE A 107 0.08 -6.88 -14.19
CA ILE A 107 0.00 -7.46 -15.54
C ILE A 107 0.85 -8.74 -15.60
N SER A 108 2.09 -8.71 -15.10
CA SER A 108 2.93 -9.90 -15.04
C SER A 108 2.30 -11.02 -14.22
N ALA A 109 1.71 -10.71 -13.07
CA ALA A 109 1.04 -11.72 -12.26
C ALA A 109 -0.16 -12.35 -12.98
N LEU A 110 -0.97 -11.55 -13.70
CA LEU A 110 -2.05 -12.08 -14.52
C LEU A 110 -1.54 -13.00 -15.63
N ILE A 111 -0.45 -12.62 -16.31
CA ILE A 111 0.17 -13.44 -17.35
C ILE A 111 0.61 -14.79 -16.77
N PHE A 112 1.38 -14.79 -15.68
CA PHE A 112 1.87 -16.04 -15.09
C PHE A 112 0.75 -16.91 -14.50
N ALA A 113 -0.30 -16.31 -13.95
CA ALA A 113 -1.43 -17.05 -13.39
C ALA A 113 -2.28 -17.79 -14.45
N HIS A 114 -2.18 -17.41 -15.75
CA HIS A 114 -2.99 -18.00 -16.82
C HIS A 114 -2.18 -18.75 -17.89
N LEU A 115 -0.87 -18.50 -18.00
CA LEU A 115 -0.02 -19.17 -19.00
C LEU A 115 0.60 -20.48 -18.51
N ASP A 116 0.79 -20.64 -17.20
CA ASP A 116 1.34 -21.87 -16.63
C ASP A 116 0.21 -22.80 -16.16
N HIS A 117 0.42 -24.10 -16.30
CA HIS A 117 -0.48 -25.12 -15.76
C HIS A 117 -0.26 -25.35 -14.25
N GLN A 118 0.88 -24.92 -13.72
CA GLN A 118 1.14 -24.97 -12.29
C GLN A 118 0.35 -23.89 -11.53
N PRO A 119 0.05 -24.12 -10.23
CA PRO A 119 -0.50 -23.06 -9.39
C PRO A 119 0.41 -21.83 -9.38
N PHE A 120 -0.17 -20.64 -9.46
CA PHE A 120 0.55 -19.35 -9.51
C PHE A 120 1.71 -19.25 -8.51
N ALA A 121 1.46 -19.59 -7.24
CA ALA A 121 2.49 -19.51 -6.20
C ALA A 121 3.72 -20.41 -6.49
N ASN A 122 3.50 -21.59 -7.08
CA ASN A 122 4.57 -22.51 -7.45
C ASN A 122 5.34 -21.99 -8.66
N THR A 123 4.66 -21.44 -9.66
CA THR A 123 5.32 -20.80 -10.82
C THR A 123 6.25 -19.69 -10.36
N ILE A 124 5.78 -18.80 -9.47
CA ILE A 124 6.59 -17.68 -8.99
C ILE A 124 7.77 -18.14 -8.13
N TYR A 125 7.54 -19.11 -7.22
CA TYR A 125 8.60 -19.60 -6.32
C TYR A 125 9.68 -20.42 -7.06
N ASN A 126 9.29 -21.26 -8.01
CA ASN A 126 10.23 -22.17 -8.67
C ASN A 126 10.91 -21.55 -9.90
N GLN A 127 10.40 -20.42 -10.41
CA GLN A 127 11.00 -19.69 -11.53
C GLN A 127 11.38 -18.27 -11.09
N PRO A 128 12.55 -18.07 -10.45
CA PRO A 128 12.89 -16.80 -9.83
C PRO A 128 12.90 -15.61 -10.81
N LEU A 129 13.18 -15.84 -12.10
CA LEU A 129 13.14 -14.81 -13.13
C LEU A 129 11.76 -14.14 -13.28
N THR A 130 10.67 -14.79 -12.84
CA THR A 130 9.33 -14.20 -12.79
C THR A 130 9.27 -12.96 -11.89
N LEU A 131 10.22 -12.81 -10.94
CA LEU A 131 10.36 -11.63 -10.09
C LEU A 131 10.74 -10.36 -10.86
N PHE A 132 11.32 -10.47 -12.06
CA PHE A 132 11.48 -9.30 -12.95
C PHE A 132 10.14 -8.74 -13.47
N GLY A 133 9.04 -9.47 -13.28
CA GLY A 133 7.68 -8.97 -13.49
C GLY A 133 6.95 -8.76 -12.16
N VAL A 134 6.58 -9.85 -11.49
CA VAL A 134 5.74 -9.83 -10.27
C VAL A 134 6.40 -9.08 -9.12
N GLY A 135 7.74 -9.07 -9.05
CA GLY A 135 8.50 -8.32 -8.05
C GLY A 135 8.20 -6.83 -8.04
N PHE A 136 7.75 -6.25 -9.18
CA PHE A 136 7.37 -4.84 -9.24
C PHE A 136 6.15 -4.49 -8.36
N THR A 137 5.22 -5.44 -8.13
CA THR A 137 4.13 -5.23 -7.15
C THR A 137 4.71 -4.95 -5.75
N PHE A 138 5.73 -5.71 -5.37
CA PHE A 138 6.38 -5.57 -4.08
C PHE A 138 7.35 -4.38 -4.03
N ALA A 139 7.92 -3.96 -5.16
CA ALA A 139 8.64 -2.68 -5.26
C ALA A 139 7.68 -1.50 -5.00
N ALA A 140 6.46 -1.55 -5.54
CA ALA A 140 5.43 -0.54 -5.26
C ALA A 140 5.06 -0.51 -3.76
N LEU A 141 4.84 -1.68 -3.15
CA LEU A 141 4.57 -1.80 -1.72
C LEU A 141 5.75 -1.29 -0.86
N THR A 142 6.99 -1.61 -1.23
CA THR A 142 8.20 -1.11 -0.58
C THR A 142 8.25 0.42 -0.59
N GLY A 143 7.82 1.05 -1.68
CA GLY A 143 7.71 2.51 -1.77
C GLY A 143 6.71 3.11 -0.78
N ILE A 144 5.60 2.42 -0.47
CA ILE A 144 4.67 2.85 0.58
C ILE A 144 5.37 2.79 1.95
N PHE A 145 6.08 1.69 2.26
CA PHE A 145 6.82 1.58 3.52
C PHE A 145 7.91 2.65 3.64
N PHE A 146 8.65 2.90 2.55
CA PHE A 146 9.68 3.92 2.52
C PHE A 146 9.11 5.32 2.81
N LYS A 147 8.02 5.70 2.12
CA LYS A 147 7.32 6.97 2.36
C LYS A 147 6.96 7.13 3.83
N GLU A 148 6.41 6.08 4.43
CA GLU A 148 5.94 6.10 5.81
C GLU A 148 7.06 6.07 6.85
N GLY A 149 8.14 5.34 6.58
CA GLY A 149 9.36 5.36 7.38
C GLY A 149 10.00 6.74 7.42
N PHE A 150 10.02 7.44 6.29
CA PHE A 150 10.53 8.81 6.20
C PHE A 150 9.61 9.82 6.89
N CYS A 151 8.29 9.73 6.68
CA CYS A 151 7.33 10.70 7.23
C CYS A 151 7.10 10.56 8.74
N PHE A 152 7.06 9.33 9.28
CA PHE A 152 6.64 9.08 10.67
C PHE A 152 7.68 8.34 11.52
N ASN A 153 8.86 8.06 10.97
CA ASN A 153 9.97 7.45 11.71
C ASN A 153 9.60 6.10 12.37
N ARG A 154 8.71 5.32 11.74
CA ARG A 154 8.17 4.07 12.31
C ARG A 154 9.15 2.92 12.16
N LEU A 155 9.26 2.09 13.20
CA LEU A 155 10.21 0.98 13.22
C LEU A 155 9.82 -0.10 12.22
N GLU A 156 8.54 -0.49 12.18
CA GLU A 156 8.04 -1.54 11.31
C GLU A 156 8.28 -1.22 9.82
N THR A 157 8.10 0.03 9.40
CA THR A 157 8.33 0.42 8.00
C THR A 157 9.82 0.56 7.67
N LYS A 158 10.66 0.93 8.64
CA LYS A 158 12.12 0.90 8.50
C LYS A 158 12.68 -0.52 8.39
N ILE A 159 12.03 -1.50 9.01
CA ILE A 159 12.38 -2.92 8.86
C ILE A 159 11.88 -3.42 7.51
N LEU A 160 10.62 -3.13 7.16
CA LEU A 160 10.00 -3.62 5.91
C LEU A 160 10.72 -3.09 4.66
N THR A 161 11.15 -1.83 4.66
CA THR A 161 11.76 -1.19 3.49
C THR A 161 12.99 -1.94 2.95
N PRO A 162 13.99 -2.33 3.76
CA PRO A 162 15.08 -3.19 3.30
C PRO A 162 14.72 -4.68 3.28
N LEU A 163 13.81 -5.15 4.13
CA LEU A 163 13.47 -6.58 4.22
C LEU A 163 12.87 -7.12 2.93
N VAL A 164 11.91 -6.40 2.34
CA VAL A 164 11.23 -6.84 1.11
C VAL A 164 12.21 -7.04 -0.06
N PRO A 165 13.03 -6.04 -0.45
CA PRO A 165 14.00 -6.23 -1.52
C PRO A 165 15.07 -7.25 -1.15
N LEU A 166 15.50 -7.34 0.12
CA LEU A 166 16.46 -8.36 0.56
C LEU A 166 15.92 -9.78 0.32
N LEU A 167 14.67 -10.03 0.72
CA LEU A 167 14.03 -11.34 0.53
C LEU A 167 13.90 -11.68 -0.96
N LEU A 168 13.34 -10.77 -1.77
CA LEU A 168 13.07 -11.05 -3.18
C LEU A 168 14.33 -11.15 -4.01
N LEU A 169 15.30 -10.25 -3.82
CA LEU A 169 16.58 -10.30 -4.55
C LEU A 169 17.46 -11.44 -4.05
N GLY A 170 17.38 -11.78 -2.76
CA GLY A 170 18.08 -12.93 -2.21
C GLY A 170 17.57 -14.27 -2.75
N HIS A 171 16.25 -14.40 -2.91
CA HIS A 171 15.62 -15.54 -3.59
C HIS A 171 16.00 -15.57 -5.08
N LEU A 172 15.91 -14.43 -5.77
CA LEU A 172 16.31 -14.30 -7.18
C LEU A 172 17.77 -14.72 -7.43
N ALA A 173 18.68 -14.34 -6.52
CA ALA A 173 20.09 -14.68 -6.61
C ALA A 173 20.42 -16.10 -6.13
N GLY A 174 19.46 -16.82 -5.55
CA GLY A 174 19.67 -18.17 -5.00
C GLY A 174 20.62 -18.21 -3.78
N ILE A 175 20.78 -17.08 -3.07
CA ILE A 175 21.71 -16.97 -1.94
C ILE A 175 21.05 -17.23 -0.57
N LEU A 176 19.72 -17.20 -0.51
CA LEU A 176 18.96 -17.47 0.71
C LEU A 176 18.63 -18.95 0.81
N SER A 177 18.75 -19.52 2.02
CA SER A 177 18.16 -20.82 2.30
C SER A 177 16.64 -20.69 2.44
N THR A 178 15.91 -21.78 2.17
CA THR A 178 14.45 -21.83 2.37
C THR A 178 14.05 -21.41 3.79
N GLN A 179 14.83 -21.79 4.80
CA GLN A 179 14.56 -21.39 6.19
C GLN A 179 14.70 -19.87 6.39
N ALA A 180 15.71 -19.23 5.76
CA ALA A 180 15.88 -17.79 5.81
C ALA A 180 14.71 -17.07 5.11
N GLU A 181 14.26 -17.58 3.95
CA GLU A 181 13.08 -17.05 3.24
C GLU A 181 11.82 -17.10 4.11
N GLN A 182 11.57 -18.24 4.75
CA GLN A 182 10.42 -18.42 5.64
C GLN A 182 10.43 -17.47 6.84
N VAL A 183 11.60 -17.30 7.48
CA VAL A 183 11.76 -16.37 8.61
C VAL A 183 11.53 -14.92 8.17
N LEU A 184 12.15 -14.50 7.06
CA LEU A 184 11.97 -13.15 6.51
C LEU A 184 10.52 -12.88 6.12
N LEU A 185 9.84 -13.86 5.49
CA LEU A 185 8.42 -13.77 5.17
C LEU A 185 7.55 -13.64 6.43
N GLY A 186 7.85 -14.41 7.48
CA GLY A 186 7.16 -14.29 8.77
C GLY A 186 7.30 -12.90 9.40
N ILE A 187 8.51 -12.33 9.38
CA ILE A 187 8.76 -10.96 9.86
C ILE A 187 7.98 -9.95 9.01
N TRP A 188 7.94 -10.12 7.69
CA TRP A 188 7.16 -9.27 6.79
C TRP A 188 5.68 -9.28 7.18
N VAL A 189 5.07 -10.46 7.33
CA VAL A 189 3.66 -10.59 7.71
C VAL A 189 3.35 -9.81 8.99
N ILE A 190 4.15 -10.00 10.04
CA ILE A 190 3.94 -9.35 11.33
C ILE A 190 4.09 -7.84 11.20
N ALA A 191 5.20 -7.38 10.60
CA ALA A 191 5.48 -5.95 10.48
C ALA A 191 4.45 -5.24 9.59
N PHE A 192 3.97 -5.88 8.53
CA PHE A 192 2.96 -5.30 7.64
C PHE A 192 1.60 -5.19 8.32
N LEU A 193 1.18 -6.19 9.10
CA LEU A 193 -0.05 -6.11 9.90
C LEU A 193 0.04 -5.01 10.97
N VAL A 194 1.17 -4.92 11.68
CA VAL A 194 1.41 -3.84 12.66
C VAL A 194 1.32 -2.47 11.99
N PHE A 195 1.97 -2.30 10.83
CA PHE A 195 1.92 -1.07 10.06
C PHE A 195 0.47 -0.70 9.67
N ALA A 196 -0.29 -1.65 9.10
CA ALA A 196 -1.67 -1.43 8.70
C ALA A 196 -2.59 -1.12 9.89
N LEU A 197 -2.44 -1.82 11.02
CA LEU A 197 -3.21 -1.55 12.24
C LEU A 197 -2.93 -0.15 12.79
N ARG A 198 -1.67 0.27 12.84
CA ARG A 198 -1.32 1.61 13.32
C ARG A 198 -1.85 2.72 12.42
N LYS A 199 -2.14 2.45 11.15
CA LYS A 199 -2.82 3.42 10.28
C LYS A 199 -4.26 3.68 10.71
N THR A 200 -4.94 2.73 11.35
CA THR A 200 -6.34 2.91 11.77
C THR A 200 -6.50 3.96 12.89
N VAL A 201 -5.51 4.07 13.77
CA VAL A 201 -5.52 4.99 14.92
C VAL A 201 -4.85 6.34 14.65
N GLN A 202 -4.18 6.50 13.51
CA GLN A 202 -3.47 7.73 13.18
C GLN A 202 -4.45 8.87 12.84
N ASN A 203 -4.13 10.11 13.21
CA ASN A 203 -4.92 11.28 12.79
C ASN A 203 -4.97 11.41 11.26
N ILE A 204 -6.16 11.60 10.69
CA ILE A 204 -6.36 11.71 9.23
C ILE A 204 -5.52 12.84 8.60
N PRO A 205 -5.48 14.06 9.16
CA PRO A 205 -4.66 15.15 8.59
C PRO A 205 -3.19 14.80 8.38
N ALA A 206 -2.63 13.95 9.25
CA ALA A 206 -1.23 13.55 9.15
C ALA A 206 -0.96 12.75 7.86
N ASP A 207 -1.91 11.98 7.35
CA ASP A 207 -1.75 11.22 6.10
C ASP A 207 -1.91 12.07 4.83
N ILE A 208 -2.51 13.25 4.94
CA ILE A 208 -2.70 14.20 3.82
C ILE A 208 -1.45 15.06 3.66
N GLY A 209 -0.90 15.54 4.79
CA GLY A 209 0.17 16.50 4.81
C GLY A 209 -0.28 17.93 4.51
N ASP A 210 0.67 18.85 4.58
CA ASP A 210 0.60 20.25 4.16
C ASP A 210 0.22 20.44 2.68
N LYS A 211 -1.03 20.82 2.41
CA LYS A 211 -1.51 21.07 1.05
C LYS A 211 -0.89 22.32 0.40
N SER A 212 -0.39 23.28 1.19
CA SER A 212 0.21 24.51 0.66
C SER A 212 1.45 24.23 -0.21
N VAL A 213 2.19 23.15 0.10
CA VAL A 213 3.33 22.68 -0.70
C VAL A 213 2.89 22.28 -2.11
N PHE A 214 1.73 21.61 -2.25
CA PHE A 214 1.23 21.20 -3.55
C PHE A 214 0.84 22.40 -4.41
N ASP A 215 0.17 23.39 -3.82
CA ASP A 215 -0.23 24.62 -4.50
C ASP A 215 0.99 25.43 -4.94
N TYR A 216 1.98 25.56 -4.06
CA TYR A 216 3.25 26.19 -4.38
C TYR A 216 3.98 25.52 -5.55
N LEU A 217 4.14 24.18 -5.51
CA LEU A 217 4.79 23.43 -6.59
C LEU A 217 4.01 23.49 -7.91
N LYS A 218 2.68 23.55 -7.86
CA LYS A 218 1.83 23.72 -9.04
C LYS A 218 2.03 25.11 -9.66
N ASN A 219 2.03 26.15 -8.85
CA ASN A 219 2.24 27.53 -9.29
C ASN A 219 3.65 27.72 -9.90
N GLN A 220 4.68 27.11 -9.29
CA GLN A 220 6.03 27.12 -9.87
C GLN A 220 6.10 26.46 -11.27
N ARG A 221 5.38 25.36 -11.49
CA ARG A 221 5.34 24.70 -12.80
C ARG A 221 4.62 25.55 -13.84
N LEU A 222 3.51 26.18 -13.45
CA LEU A 222 2.75 27.10 -14.32
C LEU A 222 3.55 28.35 -14.67
N ALA A 223 4.42 28.82 -13.77
CA ALA A 223 5.30 29.96 -14.02
C ALA A 223 6.54 29.63 -14.89
N LYS A 224 6.84 28.35 -15.11
CA LYS A 224 8.01 27.87 -15.88
C LYS A 224 7.64 27.24 -17.23
N GLY A 225 6.37 27.00 -17.49
CA GLY A 225 5.85 26.48 -18.76
C GLY A 225 5.21 27.61 -19.58
#